data_AF-A0AAV3X8Y9-F1
#
_entry.id   AF-A0AAV3X8Y9-F1
#
_cell.length_a   1.000
_cell.length_b   1.000
_cell.length_c   1.000
_cell.angle_alpha   90.00
_cell.angle_beta   90.00
_cell.angle_gamma   90.00
#
_symmetry.space_group_name_H-M   'P 1'
#
loop_
_entity.id
_entity.type
_entity.pdbx_description
1 polymer ?
#
loop_
_entity_poly.entity_id
_entity_poly.type
_entity_poly.pdbx_seq_one_letter_code
_entity_poly.pdbx_strand_id
1 'polypeptide(L)'
;MNLRAEFPYFEGNSFSELFANDITDARYAFILNYPATASWAAYPNRKKYFIQEGSSAATKTSFDKICQKEPWKNLAVLGDALPGVVIIPPQNLLIEYWREHFGFSYTNAEMIDCSTYLDELSHSLSFEKIITLFPFDHLKPEKHAVNPDTHYHLISKVTLADLGVQCPKYSSYNLHEISLKDIQLPEQFPYFITTSHGLSAVFTSKESERYSQKDLSLSRSN
;
A
#
# COMPACT_ATOMS: atom_id res chain seq x y z
N MET A 1 -23.05 22.64 10.89
CA MET A 1 -21.97 22.78 11.88
C MET A 1 -20.69 23.07 11.11
N ASN A 2 -20.13 24.27 11.25
CA ASN A 2 -19.01 24.73 10.43
C ASN A 2 -17.71 24.37 11.17
N LEU A 3 -17.33 23.10 11.15
CA LEU A 3 -16.06 22.64 11.70
C LEU A 3 -14.96 22.94 10.68
N ARG A 4 -14.46 24.19 10.68
CA ARG A 4 -13.09 24.44 10.21
C ARG A 4 -12.16 23.84 11.27
N ALA A 5 -12.02 22.52 11.26
CA ALA A 5 -10.93 21.90 12.00
C ALA A 5 -9.63 22.44 11.40
N GLU A 6 -8.90 23.24 12.17
CA GLU A 6 -7.52 23.55 11.85
C GLU A 6 -6.74 22.25 12.03
N PHE A 7 -6.37 21.62 10.91
CA PHE A 7 -5.43 20.51 10.92
C PHE A 7 -4.04 21.13 10.94
N PRO A 8 -3.33 21.14 12.09
CA PRO A 8 -1.97 21.64 12.11
C PRO A 8 -1.13 20.83 11.12
N TYR A 9 -0.26 21.51 10.38
CA TYR A 9 0.69 20.82 9.53
C TYR A 9 1.60 19.95 10.41
N PHE A 10 1.91 18.76 9.91
CA PHE A 10 2.86 17.87 10.55
C PHE A 10 4.28 18.44 10.39
N GLU A 11 4.95 18.68 11.51
CA GLU A 11 6.31 19.26 11.57
C GLU A 11 7.41 18.21 11.84
N GLY A 12 7.03 16.93 11.95
CA GLY A 12 7.99 15.83 12.11
C GLY A 12 8.60 15.39 10.79
N ASN A 13 9.49 14.39 10.84
CA ASN A 13 10.27 13.96 9.67
C ASN A 13 10.20 12.45 9.38
N SER A 14 9.33 11.71 10.08
CA SER A 14 9.16 10.26 9.90
C SER A 14 7.71 9.81 9.98
N PHE A 15 7.43 8.62 9.45
CA PHE A 15 6.13 7.97 9.60
C PHE A 15 5.87 7.61 11.06
N SER A 16 6.87 7.11 11.80
CA SER A 16 6.64 6.79 13.20
C SER A 16 6.19 7.98 14.01
N GLU A 17 6.78 9.17 13.83
CA GLU A 17 6.32 10.40 14.48
C GLU A 17 4.91 10.80 14.03
N LEU A 18 4.62 10.70 12.73
CA LEU A 18 3.31 11.05 12.19
C LEU A 18 2.20 10.23 12.86
N PHE A 19 2.34 8.90 12.85
CA PHE A 19 1.32 8.00 13.38
C PHE A 19 1.33 7.91 14.91
N ALA A 20 2.46 8.16 15.59
CA ALA A 20 2.53 8.17 17.05
C ALA A 20 1.55 9.17 17.69
N ASN A 21 1.22 10.25 16.98
CA ASN A 21 0.25 11.24 17.46
C ASN A 21 -1.19 10.72 17.51
N ASP A 22 -1.51 9.70 16.69
CA ASP A 22 -2.86 9.18 16.54
C ASP A 22 -3.08 7.86 17.29
N ILE A 23 -2.02 7.26 17.87
CA ILE A 23 -2.07 5.91 18.44
C ILE A 23 -1.59 5.90 19.90
N THR A 24 -2.53 5.88 20.84
CA THR A 24 -2.24 5.86 22.29
C THR A 24 -2.92 4.71 23.03
N ASP A 25 -3.69 3.89 22.33
CA ASP A 25 -4.62 2.91 22.90
C ASP A 25 -4.11 1.48 22.91
N ALA A 26 -2.99 1.18 22.23
CA ALA A 26 -2.43 -0.16 22.12
C ALA A 26 -0.92 -0.15 21.83
N ARG A 27 -0.31 -1.33 21.76
CA ARG A 27 1.06 -1.50 21.25
C ARG A 27 1.03 -1.70 19.74
N TYR A 28 1.56 -0.73 19.02
CA TYR A 28 1.57 -0.69 17.56
C TYR A 28 2.94 -1.08 16.98
N ALA A 29 2.92 -1.63 15.78
CA ALA A 29 4.11 -1.78 14.93
C ALA A 29 3.77 -1.47 13.48
N PHE A 30 4.77 -1.13 12.67
CA PHE A 30 4.61 -1.03 11.23
C PHE A 30 4.98 -2.31 10.50
N ILE A 31 4.21 -2.63 9.46
CA ILE A 31 4.74 -3.33 8.29
C ILE A 31 4.65 -2.35 7.12
N LEU A 32 5.80 -1.83 6.70
CA LEU A 32 5.90 -0.89 5.57
C LEU A 32 6.01 -1.61 4.21
N ASN A 33 5.90 -2.93 4.22
CA ASN A 33 5.88 -3.74 3.02
C ASN A 33 4.49 -3.72 2.38
N TYR A 34 4.45 -3.78 1.06
CA TYR A 34 3.21 -3.95 0.32
C TYR A 34 2.97 -5.44 0.08
N PRO A 35 1.74 -5.97 0.28
CA PRO A 35 1.43 -7.33 -0.13
C PRO A 35 1.58 -7.46 -1.65
N ALA A 36 1.86 -8.67 -2.10
CA ALA A 36 1.76 -9.03 -3.51
C ALA A 36 0.51 -9.87 -3.75
N THR A 37 -0.10 -9.76 -4.93
CA THR A 37 -1.16 -10.69 -5.35
C THR A 37 -0.60 -11.92 -6.07
N ALA A 38 0.67 -11.84 -6.50
CA ALA A 38 1.32 -12.87 -7.27
C ALA A 38 1.63 -14.13 -6.45
N SER A 39 1.56 -15.29 -7.09
CA SER A 39 1.60 -16.56 -6.37
C SER A 39 2.93 -16.92 -5.74
N TRP A 40 4.01 -16.25 -6.17
CA TRP A 40 5.38 -16.47 -5.71
C TRP A 40 5.70 -15.78 -4.38
N ALA A 41 4.83 -14.90 -3.88
CA ALA A 41 5.07 -14.24 -2.60
C ALA A 41 4.79 -15.20 -1.44
N ALA A 42 5.48 -15.02 -0.31
CA ALA A 42 5.29 -15.86 0.88
C ALA A 42 3.83 -15.82 1.37
N TYR A 43 3.24 -14.62 1.42
CA TYR A 43 1.85 -14.41 1.79
C TYR A 43 1.11 -13.59 0.73
N PRO A 44 0.63 -14.23 -0.35
CA PRO A 44 -0.02 -13.52 -1.42
C PRO A 44 -1.46 -13.16 -1.03
N ASN A 45 -1.88 -11.93 -1.33
CA ASN A 45 -3.29 -11.57 -1.26
C ASN A 45 -4.04 -12.22 -2.44
N ARG A 46 -4.87 -13.22 -2.16
CA ARG A 46 -5.65 -13.96 -3.18
C ARG A 46 -7.12 -14.17 -2.81
N LYS A 47 -7.55 -13.69 -1.64
CA LYS A 47 -8.90 -13.89 -1.13
C LYS A 47 -9.74 -12.63 -1.34
N LYS A 48 -9.35 -11.51 -0.74
CA LYS A 48 -10.18 -10.30 -0.70
C LYS A 48 -9.44 -9.06 -1.16
N TYR A 49 -8.24 -8.82 -0.65
CA TYR A 49 -7.54 -7.55 -0.85
C TYR A 49 -6.60 -7.60 -2.05
N PHE A 50 -7.15 -7.60 -3.26
CA PHE A 50 -6.37 -7.71 -4.49
C PHE A 50 -5.64 -6.42 -4.85
N ILE A 51 -4.42 -6.57 -5.37
CA ILE A 51 -3.62 -5.51 -5.95
C ILE A 51 -3.35 -5.84 -7.41
N GLN A 52 -3.68 -4.91 -8.31
CA GLN A 52 -3.39 -5.08 -9.73
C GLN A 52 -1.96 -4.62 -10.02
N GLU A 53 -1.10 -5.59 -10.30
CA GLU A 53 0.27 -5.36 -10.77
C GLU A 53 0.31 -5.55 -12.29
N GLY A 54 0.62 -4.48 -13.04
CA GLY A 54 0.53 -4.48 -14.51
C GLY A 54 1.61 -5.26 -15.26
N SER A 55 2.56 -5.91 -14.59
CA SER A 55 3.63 -6.67 -15.23
C SER A 55 3.23 -8.12 -15.50
N SER A 56 3.57 -8.65 -16.68
CA SER A 56 3.44 -10.08 -16.95
C SER A 56 4.37 -10.90 -16.05
N ALA A 57 4.00 -12.13 -15.68
CA ALA A 57 4.81 -12.97 -14.79
C ALA A 57 6.27 -13.16 -15.27
N ALA A 58 6.50 -13.17 -16.59
CA ALA A 58 7.80 -13.32 -17.23
C ALA A 58 8.75 -12.12 -17.03
N THR A 59 8.22 -10.93 -16.78
CA THR A 59 9.00 -9.69 -16.57
C THR A 59 8.96 -9.23 -15.11
N LYS A 60 8.34 -10.00 -14.21
CA LYS A 60 8.25 -9.63 -12.80
C LYS A 60 9.59 -9.84 -12.10
N THR A 61 9.95 -8.85 -11.28
CA THR A 61 11.06 -8.98 -10.32
C THR A 61 10.68 -10.06 -9.32
N SER A 62 11.59 -11.00 -9.02
CA SER A 62 11.34 -12.05 -8.02
C SER A 62 11.11 -11.45 -6.64
N PHE A 63 10.39 -12.18 -5.78
CA PHE A 63 10.10 -11.73 -4.41
C PHE A 63 11.37 -11.35 -3.66
N ASP A 64 12.39 -12.21 -3.69
CA ASP A 64 13.64 -11.97 -2.96
C ASP A 64 14.30 -10.64 -3.37
N LYS A 65 14.24 -10.30 -4.66
CA LYS A 65 14.77 -9.03 -5.17
C LYS A 65 13.90 -7.84 -4.78
N ILE A 66 12.60 -8.04 -4.57
CA ILE A 66 11.70 -7.01 -4.02
C ILE A 66 12.05 -6.80 -2.55
N CYS A 67 12.11 -7.87 -1.76
CA CYS A 67 12.41 -7.81 -0.33
C CYS A 67 13.80 -7.22 -0.05
N GLN A 68 14.81 -7.48 -0.91
CA GLN A 68 16.12 -6.82 -0.82
C GLN A 68 16.07 -5.29 -0.93
N LYS A 69 15.03 -4.74 -1.58
CA LYS A 69 14.84 -3.28 -1.74
C LYS A 69 13.93 -2.69 -0.66
N GLU A 70 13.26 -3.50 0.15
CA GLU A 70 12.37 -3.00 1.19
C GLU A 70 13.11 -2.21 2.26
N PRO A 71 14.26 -2.66 2.79
CA PRO A 71 14.98 -1.88 3.78
C PRO A 71 15.40 -0.49 3.27
N TRP A 72 15.69 -0.35 1.98
CA TRP A 72 16.04 0.94 1.38
C TRP A 72 14.92 1.96 1.50
N LYS A 73 13.66 1.53 1.36
CA LYS A 73 12.48 2.38 1.45
C LYS A 73 12.05 2.57 2.89
N ASN A 74 12.05 1.49 3.67
CA ASN A 74 11.53 1.48 5.02
C ASN A 74 12.40 2.33 5.96
N LEU A 75 13.73 2.20 5.87
CA LEU A 75 14.65 2.98 6.73
C LEU A 75 14.55 4.49 6.46
N ALA A 76 14.23 4.91 5.24
CA ALA A 76 14.11 6.33 4.90
C ALA A 76 12.94 7.02 5.61
N VAL A 77 11.93 6.27 6.06
CA VAL A 77 10.69 6.84 6.61
C VAL A 77 10.32 6.30 7.99
N LEU A 78 10.97 5.23 8.49
CA LEU A 78 10.57 4.58 9.74
C LEU A 78 10.63 5.55 10.94
N GLY A 79 11.79 6.19 11.19
CA GLY A 79 12.02 6.97 12.42
C GLY A 79 12.19 6.10 13.67
N ASP A 80 12.16 6.72 14.85
CA ASP A 80 12.45 6.05 16.15
C ASP A 80 11.23 5.89 17.08
N ALA A 81 10.08 6.50 16.76
CA ALA A 81 8.97 6.61 17.72
C ALA A 81 8.12 5.33 17.86
N LEU A 82 8.13 4.46 16.84
CA LEU A 82 7.31 3.25 16.79
C LEU A 82 8.10 2.08 16.19
N PRO A 83 7.90 0.84 16.67
CA PRO A 83 8.57 -0.32 16.11
C PRO A 83 8.24 -0.56 14.63
N GLY A 84 9.24 -0.98 13.87
CA GLY A 84 9.09 -1.37 12.46
C GLY A 84 9.47 -2.82 12.26
N VAL A 85 8.56 -3.63 11.71
CA VAL A 85 8.86 -5.02 11.35
C VAL A 85 9.65 -5.05 10.05
N VAL A 86 10.77 -5.77 10.07
CA VAL A 86 11.65 -5.97 8.93
C VAL A 86 11.79 -7.46 8.65
N ILE A 87 11.53 -7.87 7.41
CA ILE A 87 11.52 -9.29 7.00
C ILE A 87 12.80 -9.75 6.31
N ILE A 88 13.67 -8.81 5.93
CA ILE A 88 15.01 -9.07 5.40
C ILE A 88 15.98 -8.10 6.06
N PRO A 89 17.09 -8.57 6.64
CA PRO A 89 18.00 -7.71 7.38
C PRO A 89 18.58 -6.61 6.47
N PRO A 90 18.54 -5.34 6.90
CA PRO A 90 19.20 -4.25 6.19
C PRO A 90 20.72 -4.47 6.19
N GLN A 91 21.39 -4.02 5.12
CA GLN A 91 22.85 -3.95 5.12
C GLN A 91 23.32 -2.81 6.03
N ASN A 92 24.40 -3.00 6.79
CA ASN A 92 24.91 -1.98 7.70
C ASN A 92 25.21 -0.64 7.00
N LEU A 93 25.79 -0.68 5.80
CA LEU A 93 26.05 0.52 4.99
C LEU A 93 24.78 1.34 4.70
N LEU A 94 23.64 0.66 4.53
CA LEU A 94 22.36 1.32 4.29
C LEU A 94 21.81 1.96 5.58
N ILE A 95 21.97 1.29 6.72
CA ILE A 95 21.61 1.84 8.03
C ILE A 95 22.45 3.09 8.31
N GLU A 96 23.77 2.99 8.12
CA GLU A 96 24.72 4.09 8.31
C GLU A 96 24.35 5.28 7.42
N TYR A 97 24.11 5.03 6.12
CA TYR A 97 23.68 6.06 5.18
C TYR A 97 22.46 6.83 5.70
N TRP A 98 21.38 6.15 6.05
CA TRP A 98 20.18 6.86 6.49
C TRP A 98 20.30 7.48 7.89
N ARG A 99 21.09 6.88 8.78
CA ARG A 99 21.41 7.46 10.09
C ARG A 99 22.16 8.78 9.94
N GLU A 100 23.10 8.89 9.01
CA GLU A 100 23.81 10.14 8.74
C GLU A 100 22.88 11.24 8.18
N HIS A 101 21.86 10.86 7.40
CA HIS A 101 20.96 11.84 6.76
C HIS A 101 19.80 12.28 7.66
N PHE A 102 19.27 11.39 8.50
CA PHE A 102 18.07 11.66 9.29
C PHE A 102 18.29 11.58 10.81
N GLY A 103 19.42 11.02 11.27
CA GLY A 103 19.73 10.89 12.70
C GLY A 103 19.03 9.74 13.41
N PHE A 104 18.28 8.89 12.71
CA PHE A 104 17.53 7.79 13.32
C PHE A 104 18.43 6.67 13.87
N SER A 105 18.06 6.12 15.02
CA SER A 105 18.80 5.03 15.67
C SER A 105 18.58 3.68 14.98
N TYR A 106 17.33 3.45 14.54
CA TYR A 106 16.80 2.17 14.03
C TYR A 106 16.84 1.01 15.04
N THR A 107 16.97 1.28 16.34
CA THR A 107 16.97 0.23 17.37
C THR A 107 15.59 -0.36 17.63
N ASN A 108 14.55 0.31 17.14
CA ASN A 108 13.14 -0.09 17.15
C ASN A 108 12.75 -1.02 15.99
N ALA A 109 13.69 -1.39 15.11
CA ALA A 109 13.42 -2.35 14.05
C ALA A 109 13.40 -3.79 14.61
N GLU A 110 12.29 -4.49 14.41
CA GLU A 110 12.14 -5.89 14.82
C GLU A 110 12.25 -6.82 13.61
N MET A 111 13.23 -7.72 13.67
CA MET A 111 13.44 -8.73 12.63
C MET A 111 12.51 -9.91 12.85
N ILE A 112 11.72 -10.24 11.83
CA ILE A 112 10.88 -11.45 11.79
C ILE A 112 11.15 -12.20 10.48
N ASP A 113 11.14 -13.53 10.50
CA ASP A 113 11.43 -14.31 9.30
C ASP A 113 10.38 -14.09 8.20
N CYS A 114 10.85 -13.87 6.97
CA CYS A 114 10.01 -13.59 5.79
C CYS A 114 8.98 -14.69 5.49
N SER A 115 9.26 -15.94 5.87
CA SER A 115 8.35 -17.06 5.63
C SER A 115 7.24 -17.18 6.67
N THR A 116 7.38 -16.53 7.84
CA THR A 116 6.45 -16.68 8.98
C THR A 116 5.86 -15.37 9.48
N TYR A 117 6.33 -14.20 9.00
CA TYR A 117 6.04 -12.92 9.64
C TYR A 117 4.56 -12.60 9.85
N LEU A 118 3.66 -12.90 8.89
CA LEU A 118 2.23 -12.61 9.09
C LEU A 118 1.57 -13.57 10.06
N ASP A 119 2.02 -14.83 10.12
CA ASP A 119 1.53 -15.78 11.11
C ASP A 119 2.01 -15.40 12.51
N GLU A 120 3.28 -15.02 12.65
CA GLU A 120 3.85 -14.55 13.92
C GLU A 120 3.15 -13.28 14.39
N LEU A 121 2.98 -12.28 13.53
CA LEU A 121 2.28 -11.05 13.89
C LEU A 121 0.80 -11.28 14.22
N SER A 122 0.15 -12.23 13.54
CA SER A 122 -1.23 -12.63 13.84
C SER A 122 -1.41 -13.24 15.24
N HIS A 123 -0.33 -13.75 15.84
CA HIS A 123 -0.35 -14.39 17.16
C HIS A 123 0.51 -13.66 18.20
N SER A 124 1.23 -12.62 17.80
CA SER A 124 2.11 -11.85 18.66
C SER A 124 1.35 -11.21 19.82
N LEU A 125 1.92 -11.28 21.02
CA LEU A 125 1.46 -10.52 22.18
C LEU A 125 2.22 -9.19 22.31
N SER A 126 3.38 -9.05 21.65
CA SER A 126 4.19 -7.84 21.66
C SER A 126 3.51 -6.70 20.89
N PHE A 127 2.77 -7.05 19.84
CA PHE A 127 2.05 -6.11 19.00
C PHE A 127 0.57 -6.44 18.97
N GLU A 128 -0.24 -5.51 19.45
CA GLU A 128 -1.70 -5.65 19.45
C GLU A 128 -2.29 -5.18 18.13
N LYS A 129 -1.69 -4.14 17.54
CA LYS A 129 -2.11 -3.54 16.28
C LYS A 129 -0.93 -3.34 15.34
N ILE A 130 -1.19 -3.51 14.06
CA ILE A 130 -0.21 -3.39 12.97
C ILE A 130 -0.71 -2.34 12.00
N ILE A 131 0.09 -1.29 11.81
CA ILE A 131 -0.12 -0.29 10.79
C ILE A 131 0.48 -0.82 9.50
N THR A 132 -0.33 -0.88 8.45
CA THR A 132 0.07 -1.39 7.13
C THR A 132 -0.19 -0.33 6.07
N LEU A 133 0.52 -0.39 4.95
CA LEU A 133 0.25 0.47 3.78
C LEU A 133 -0.89 -0.06 2.90
N PHE A 134 -1.25 -1.33 3.09
CA PHE A 134 -2.32 -2.03 2.40
C PHE A 134 -2.79 -3.20 3.30
N PRO A 135 -4.06 -3.60 3.27
CA PRO A 135 -4.54 -4.74 4.06
C PRO A 135 -3.99 -6.08 3.54
N PHE A 136 -3.52 -6.92 4.45
CA PHE A 136 -3.04 -8.28 4.17
C PHE A 136 -4.13 -9.33 4.43
N ASP A 137 -4.34 -10.26 3.49
CA ASP A 137 -5.31 -11.37 3.64
C ASP A 137 -4.92 -12.36 4.75
N HIS A 138 -3.63 -12.47 5.04
CA HIS A 138 -3.07 -13.44 6.00
C HIS A 138 -2.82 -12.84 7.39
N LEU A 139 -3.01 -11.53 7.56
CA LEU A 139 -3.00 -10.91 8.89
C LEU A 139 -4.41 -11.01 9.47
N LYS A 140 -4.52 -11.40 10.74
CA LYS A 140 -5.82 -11.44 11.41
C LYS A 140 -6.50 -10.06 11.40
N PRO A 141 -7.82 -9.96 11.09
CA PRO A 141 -8.51 -8.67 10.98
C PRO A 141 -8.38 -7.78 12.22
N GLU A 142 -8.37 -8.37 13.41
CA GLU A 142 -8.22 -7.65 14.68
C GLU A 142 -6.82 -7.06 14.88
N LYS A 143 -5.82 -7.57 14.16
CA LYS A 143 -4.45 -7.04 14.20
C LYS A 143 -4.26 -5.83 13.30
N HIS A 144 -5.09 -5.58 12.31
CA HIS A 144 -4.97 -4.34 11.55
C HIS A 144 -5.33 -3.14 12.44
N ALA A 145 -4.48 -2.10 12.41
CA ALA A 145 -4.72 -0.83 13.08
C ALA A 145 -5.98 -0.15 12.54
N VAL A 146 -6.19 -0.21 11.23
CA VAL A 146 -7.41 0.22 10.55
C VAL A 146 -8.19 -1.01 10.12
N ASN A 147 -9.52 -1.01 10.29
CA ASN A 147 -10.36 -2.08 9.77
C ASN A 147 -10.00 -2.39 8.30
N PRO A 148 -9.65 -3.63 7.94
CA PRO A 148 -9.01 -3.91 6.66
C PRO A 148 -9.94 -3.70 5.45
N ASP A 149 -11.26 -3.86 5.62
CA ASP A 149 -12.26 -3.57 4.59
C ASP A 149 -12.37 -2.08 4.34
N THR A 150 -12.39 -1.30 5.42
CA THR A 150 -12.40 0.16 5.36
C THR A 150 -11.11 0.66 4.72
N HIS A 151 -9.96 0.10 5.13
CA HIS A 151 -8.66 0.45 4.57
C HIS A 151 -8.60 0.16 3.06
N TYR A 152 -9.02 -1.04 2.63
CA TYR A 152 -9.09 -1.40 1.21
C TYR A 152 -10.00 -0.47 0.42
N HIS A 153 -11.16 -0.13 0.98
CA HIS A 153 -12.08 0.79 0.34
C HIS A 153 -11.47 2.20 0.19
N LEU A 154 -10.84 2.74 1.24
CA LEU A 154 -10.30 4.12 1.23
C LEU A 154 -9.13 4.31 0.27
N ILE A 155 -8.33 3.28 0.00
CA ILE A 155 -7.19 3.36 -0.94
C ILE A 155 -7.60 3.16 -2.41
N SER A 156 -8.88 2.88 -2.68
CA SER A 156 -9.42 2.82 -4.03
C SER A 156 -9.50 4.21 -4.65
N LYS A 157 -9.04 4.35 -5.89
CA LYS A 157 -9.20 5.60 -6.66
C LYS A 157 -10.67 5.99 -6.89
N VAL A 158 -11.58 5.01 -6.82
CA VAL A 158 -13.02 5.24 -7.01
C VAL A 158 -13.65 5.87 -5.78
N THR A 159 -13.18 5.51 -4.59
CA THR A 159 -13.77 5.99 -3.33
C THR A 159 -13.53 7.48 -3.10
N LEU A 160 -12.40 8.02 -3.56
CA LEU A 160 -12.04 9.43 -3.32
C LEU A 160 -13.09 10.43 -3.83
N ALA A 161 -13.80 10.12 -4.91
CA ALA A 161 -14.83 11.03 -5.39
C ALA A 161 -16.18 10.86 -4.70
N ASP A 162 -16.49 9.65 -4.22
CA ASP A 162 -17.67 9.42 -3.38
C ASP A 162 -17.59 10.25 -2.08
N LEU A 163 -16.37 10.58 -1.64
CA LEU A 163 -16.10 11.44 -0.49
C LEU A 163 -16.20 12.95 -0.78
N GLY A 164 -16.60 13.35 -1.99
CA GLY A 164 -16.81 14.76 -2.35
C GLY A 164 -15.51 15.55 -2.54
N VAL A 165 -14.37 14.87 -2.69
CA VAL A 165 -13.08 15.51 -3.00
C VAL A 165 -13.13 16.06 -4.43
N GLN A 166 -12.55 17.24 -4.66
CA GLN A 166 -12.39 17.76 -6.01
C GLN A 166 -11.43 16.87 -6.80
N CYS A 167 -11.98 16.09 -7.74
CA CYS A 167 -11.21 15.19 -8.59
C CYS A 167 -11.58 15.39 -10.08
N PRO A 168 -10.73 14.92 -11.01
CA PRO A 168 -11.10 14.90 -12.42
C PRO A 168 -12.35 14.03 -12.64
N LYS A 169 -13.14 14.33 -13.68
CA LYS A 169 -14.32 13.51 -14.01
C LYS A 169 -13.87 12.10 -14.39
N TYR A 170 -14.51 11.08 -13.85
CA TYR A 170 -14.21 9.69 -14.18
C TYR A 170 -15.46 8.82 -14.17
N SER A 171 -15.35 7.65 -14.80
CA SER A 171 -16.32 6.56 -14.72
C SER A 171 -15.61 5.29 -14.27
N SER A 172 -16.27 4.45 -13.47
CA SER A 172 -15.76 3.15 -13.04
C SER A 172 -16.61 2.02 -13.58
N TYR A 173 -15.96 0.92 -13.98
CA TYR A 173 -16.62 -0.24 -14.58
C TYR A 173 -16.13 -1.53 -13.92
N ASN A 174 -17.07 -2.40 -13.54
CA ASN A 174 -16.77 -3.76 -13.12
C ASN A 174 -16.61 -4.65 -14.35
N LEU A 175 -15.41 -5.17 -14.58
CA LEU A 175 -15.12 -5.96 -15.79
C LEU A 175 -15.67 -7.40 -15.74
N HIS A 176 -16.24 -7.82 -14.61
CA HIS A 176 -17.02 -9.05 -14.53
C HIS A 176 -18.45 -8.87 -15.05
N GLU A 177 -18.93 -7.62 -15.09
CA GLU A 177 -20.29 -7.28 -15.50
C GLU A 177 -20.32 -6.65 -16.89
N ILE A 178 -19.29 -5.85 -17.23
CA ILE A 178 -19.21 -5.09 -18.47
C ILE A 178 -17.92 -5.45 -19.20
N SER A 179 -18.02 -5.87 -20.46
CA SER A 179 -16.84 -6.14 -21.29
C SER A 179 -16.12 -4.83 -21.62
N LEU A 180 -14.78 -4.88 -21.70
CA LEU A 180 -13.95 -3.78 -22.19
C LEU A 180 -14.43 -3.21 -23.54
N LYS A 181 -14.98 -4.06 -24.42
CA LYS A 181 -15.47 -3.66 -25.74
C LYS A 181 -16.76 -2.84 -25.69
N ASP A 182 -17.51 -2.97 -24.59
CA ASP A 182 -18.80 -2.31 -24.40
C ASP A 182 -18.66 -0.97 -23.66
N ILE A 183 -17.45 -0.66 -23.17
CA ILE A 183 -17.14 0.61 -22.52
C ILE A 183 -16.97 1.70 -23.58
N GLN A 184 -17.85 2.70 -23.55
CA GLN A 184 -17.71 3.88 -24.39
C GLN A 184 -16.63 4.80 -23.82
N LEU A 185 -15.52 4.91 -24.55
CA LEU A 185 -14.44 5.84 -24.23
C LEU A 185 -14.82 7.27 -24.66
N PRO A 186 -14.34 8.31 -23.95
CA PRO A 186 -14.56 9.69 -24.37
C PRO A 186 -14.06 9.94 -25.79
N GLU A 187 -14.85 10.63 -26.62
CA GLU A 187 -14.47 10.94 -28.01
C GLU A 187 -13.23 11.84 -28.11
N GLN A 188 -12.99 12.68 -27.11
CA GLN A 188 -11.86 13.62 -27.07
C GLN A 188 -10.72 13.08 -26.20
N PHE A 189 -9.55 12.92 -26.80
CA PHE A 189 -8.28 12.66 -26.12
C PHE A 189 -7.70 13.97 -25.54
N PRO A 190 -6.98 13.97 -24.39
CA PRO A 190 -6.54 12.81 -23.60
C PRO A 190 -7.55 12.29 -22.57
N TYR A 191 -7.55 10.96 -22.38
CA TYR A 191 -8.18 10.28 -21.24
C TYR A 191 -7.22 9.21 -20.70
N PHE A 192 -7.37 8.90 -19.40
CA PHE A 192 -6.57 7.91 -18.69
C PHE A 192 -7.44 6.74 -18.26
N ILE A 193 -6.92 5.53 -18.46
CA ILE A 193 -7.50 4.30 -17.92
C ILE A 193 -6.58 3.83 -16.82
N THR A 194 -7.12 3.48 -15.67
CA THR A 194 -6.34 2.94 -14.57
C THR A 194 -7.20 1.95 -13.80
N THR A 195 -6.59 1.07 -13.03
CA THR A 195 -7.35 0.17 -12.18
C THR A 195 -7.58 0.81 -10.81
N SER A 196 -8.65 0.37 -10.13
CA SER A 196 -9.05 0.92 -8.81
C SER A 196 -7.95 0.76 -7.76
N HIS A 197 -7.31 -0.41 -7.70
CA HIS A 197 -6.26 -0.79 -6.74
C HIS A 197 -4.94 -1.17 -7.43
N GLY A 198 -4.52 -0.34 -8.40
CA GLY A 198 -3.26 -0.53 -9.12
C GLY A 198 -2.05 0.07 -8.42
N LEU A 199 -0.97 -0.70 -8.30
CA LEU A 199 0.38 -0.19 -8.00
C LEU A 199 1.03 0.20 -9.33
N SER A 200 1.46 1.47 -9.46
CA SER A 200 2.10 2.10 -10.63
C SER A 200 1.20 2.53 -11.80
N ALA A 201 1.67 3.52 -12.56
CA ALA A 201 1.01 4.12 -13.72
C ALA A 201 1.14 3.26 -15.00
N VAL A 202 1.00 1.94 -14.91
CA VAL A 202 1.21 1.02 -16.05
C VAL A 202 0.12 1.11 -17.13
N PHE A 203 -0.88 1.99 -16.95
CA PHE A 203 -1.96 2.19 -17.92
C PHE A 203 -1.97 3.60 -18.50
N THR A 204 -0.87 3.99 -19.15
CA THR A 204 -0.86 5.12 -20.09
C THR A 204 -0.85 4.56 -21.52
N SER A 205 -1.90 4.87 -22.28
CA SER A 205 -2.32 4.20 -23.51
C SER A 205 -1.29 4.09 -24.64
N LYS A 206 -1.17 2.89 -25.23
CA LYS A 206 -1.39 2.67 -26.68
C LYS A 206 -1.70 1.23 -27.11
N GLU A 207 -1.63 0.22 -26.24
CA GLU A 207 -1.99 -1.16 -26.60
C GLU A 207 -2.91 -1.78 -25.55
N SER A 208 -4.21 -1.87 -25.87
CA SER A 208 -5.23 -2.50 -25.04
C SER A 208 -5.54 -3.95 -25.45
N GLU A 209 -4.64 -4.64 -26.16
CA GLU A 209 -4.93 -5.97 -26.72
C GLU A 209 -4.47 -7.16 -25.88
N ARG A 210 -3.90 -6.94 -24.71
CA ARG A 210 -3.64 -8.03 -23.77
C ARG A 210 -4.03 -7.56 -22.38
N TYR A 211 -4.50 -8.51 -21.57
CA TYR A 211 -4.54 -8.48 -20.10
C TYR A 211 -5.92 -8.62 -19.44
N SER A 212 -5.82 -9.27 -18.29
CA SER A 212 -6.82 -10.06 -17.58
C SER A 212 -7.85 -9.22 -16.83
N GLN A 213 -9.06 -9.76 -16.78
CA GLN A 213 -10.24 -9.30 -16.06
C GLN A 213 -9.95 -8.87 -14.62
N LYS A 214 -10.13 -7.58 -14.32
CA LYS A 214 -10.71 -7.02 -13.08
C LYS A 214 -10.65 -5.49 -13.10
N ASP A 215 -11.80 -4.89 -12.80
CA ASP A 215 -12.17 -3.48 -12.56
C ASP A 215 -11.25 -2.38 -13.10
N LEU A 216 -11.82 -1.55 -13.99
CA LEU A 216 -11.19 -0.37 -14.56
C LEU A 216 -11.91 0.91 -14.15
N SER A 217 -11.13 1.96 -14.00
CA SER A 217 -11.55 3.35 -13.78
C SER A 217 -10.97 4.23 -14.89
N LEU A 218 -11.77 5.14 -15.39
CA LEU A 218 -11.52 5.96 -16.58
C LEU A 218 -11.62 7.42 -16.20
N SER A 219 -10.51 8.17 -16.14
CA SER A 219 -10.49 9.58 -15.73
C SER A 219 -10.09 10.51 -16.87
N ARG A 220 -10.66 11.72 -16.88
CA ARG A 220 -10.34 12.80 -17.82
C ARG A 220 -9.65 13.94 -17.09
N SER A 221 -8.45 14.33 -17.53
CA SER A 221 -7.82 15.59 -17.14
C SER A 221 -8.49 16.75 -17.89
N ASN A 222 -9.03 17.72 -17.15
CA ASN A 222 -9.45 19.03 -17.68
C ASN A 222 -8.35 20.05 -17.45
#